data_AF-A0A1S8C5A9-F1
#
_entry.id   AF-A0A1S8C5A9-F1
#
_cell.length_a   1.000
_cell.length_b   1.000
_cell.length_c   1.000
_cell.angle_alpha   90.00
_cell.angle_beta   90.00
_cell.angle_gamma   90.00
#
_symmetry.space_group_name_H-M   'P 1'
#
loop_
_entity.id
_entity.type
_entity.pdbx_description
1 polymer ?
#
loop_
_entity_poly.entity_id
_entity_poly.type
_entity_poly.pdbx_seq_one_letter_code
_entity_poly.pdbx_strand_id
1 'polypeptide(L)'
;MTSESNRIGLRLDGAPLARLRAGELPSEGMLRGALQVPPSGRPVLFLADAPVTGGYPVIGYVTDADVDRCAQLRPGQHLRFRPVAHSAP
;
A
#
# COMPACT_ATOMS: atom_id res chain seq x y z
N MET A 1 9.65 -7.82 -0.65
CA MET A 1 8.40 -8.22 0.04
C MET A 1 8.70 -9.21 1.14
N THR A 2 7.93 -9.21 2.22
CA THR A 2 8.11 -10.15 3.35
C THR A 2 7.25 -11.41 3.19
N SER A 3 7.60 -12.46 3.95
CA SER A 3 6.78 -13.70 4.10
C SER A 3 5.37 -13.41 4.64
N GLU A 4 5.21 -12.35 5.42
CA GLU A 4 3.93 -11.93 6.02
C GLU A 4 2.90 -11.36 5.03
N SER A 5 3.19 -11.38 3.73
CA SER A 5 2.29 -10.91 2.68
C SER A 5 1.18 -11.94 2.43
N ASN A 6 -0.06 -11.49 2.31
CA ASN A 6 -1.22 -12.36 2.12
C ASN A 6 -2.31 -11.65 1.30
N ARG A 7 -3.52 -12.21 1.25
CA ARG A 7 -4.65 -11.64 0.50
C ARG A 7 -5.17 -10.31 1.05
N ILE A 8 -4.83 -9.94 2.28
CA ILE A 8 -5.15 -8.62 2.86
C ILE A 8 -4.20 -7.57 2.27
N GLY A 9 -2.90 -7.88 2.22
CA GLY A 9 -1.94 -6.96 1.63
C GLY A 9 -0.53 -7.51 1.44
N LEU A 10 0.18 -6.89 0.50
CA LEU A 10 1.59 -7.12 0.22
C LEU A 10 2.42 -6.22 1.13
N ARG A 11 3.27 -6.81 1.96
CA ARG A 11 4.10 -6.10 2.91
C ARG A 11 5.48 -5.88 2.31
N LEU A 12 5.84 -4.61 2.14
CA LEU A 12 7.08 -4.23 1.49
C LEU A 12 8.24 -4.22 2.48
N ASP A 13 9.40 -4.64 2.00
CA ASP A 13 10.63 -4.77 2.79
C ASP A 13 11.71 -3.88 2.18
N GLY A 14 11.58 -2.59 2.43
CA GLY A 14 12.50 -1.56 1.97
C GLY A 14 12.79 -0.55 3.08
N ALA A 15 13.46 0.54 2.72
CA ALA A 15 13.74 1.62 3.65
C ALA A 15 12.42 2.16 4.26
N PRO A 16 12.29 2.21 5.60
CA PRO A 16 11.12 2.77 6.25
C PRO A 16 10.93 4.24 5.86
N LEU A 17 9.68 4.62 5.59
CA LEU A 17 9.32 6.00 5.30
C LEU A 17 9.22 6.80 6.61
N ALA A 18 9.92 7.92 6.67
CA ALA A 18 9.84 8.85 7.78
C ALA A 18 8.53 9.63 7.72
N ARG A 19 7.79 9.63 8.83
CA ARG A 19 6.55 10.37 8.95
C ARG A 19 6.84 11.84 9.29
N LEU A 20 6.39 12.76 8.44
CA LEU A 20 6.58 14.21 8.66
C LEU A 20 5.60 14.82 9.67
N ARG A 21 4.41 14.23 9.83
CA ARG A 21 3.35 14.75 10.71
C ARG A 21 2.97 13.71 11.74
N ALA A 22 3.15 14.03 13.02
CA ALA A 22 2.66 13.19 14.12
C ALA A 22 1.14 13.39 14.33
N GLY A 23 0.47 12.39 14.88
CA GLY A 23 -0.97 12.41 15.18
C GLY A 23 -1.72 11.20 14.64
N GLU A 24 -2.93 10.99 15.11
CA GLU A 24 -3.83 9.96 14.59
C GLU A 24 -4.59 10.49 13.37
N LEU A 25 -4.85 9.62 12.40
CA LEU A 25 -5.77 9.93 11.32
C LEU A 25 -7.13 9.31 11.67
N PRO A 26 -8.24 10.04 11.49
CA PRO A 26 -9.56 9.44 11.50
C PRO A 26 -9.60 8.28 10.52
N SER A 27 -10.31 7.21 10.86
CA SER A 27 -10.53 6.12 9.93
C SER A 27 -11.22 6.63 8.67
N GLU A 28 -10.67 6.29 7.51
CA GLU A 28 -11.21 6.67 6.21
C GLU A 28 -11.49 5.41 5.36
N GLY A 29 -12.33 5.56 4.34
CA GLY A 29 -12.68 4.47 3.43
C GLY A 29 -11.46 3.98 2.65
N MET A 30 -11.24 2.67 2.65
CA MET A 30 -10.12 2.04 1.96
C MET A 30 -10.58 1.36 0.69
N LEU A 31 -9.75 1.45 -0.35
CA LEU A 31 -9.93 0.74 -1.61
C LEU A 31 -8.75 -0.19 -1.84
N ARG A 32 -9.02 -1.26 -2.59
CA ARG A 32 -7.99 -2.10 -3.18
C ARG A 32 -6.95 -1.24 -3.90
N GLY A 33 -5.68 -1.57 -3.74
CA GLY A 33 -4.57 -0.80 -4.31
C GLY A 33 -4.06 0.34 -3.43
N ALA A 34 -4.67 0.60 -2.27
CA ALA A 34 -4.15 1.59 -1.32
C ALA A 34 -2.74 1.19 -0.82
N LEU A 35 -1.79 2.12 -0.92
CA LEU A 35 -0.44 1.97 -0.35
C LEU A 35 -0.40 2.68 1.00
N GLN A 36 -0.72 1.93 2.05
CA GLN A 36 -0.82 2.43 3.40
C GLN A 36 0.53 2.37 4.13
N VAL A 37 0.83 3.36 4.97
CA VAL A 37 2.09 3.44 5.74
C VAL A 37 1.81 3.44 7.24
N PRO A 38 1.94 2.29 7.92
CA PRO A 38 1.80 2.19 9.38
C PRO A 38 2.92 2.93 10.14
N PRO A 39 2.85 3.02 11.49
CA PRO A 39 3.88 3.65 12.31
C PRO A 39 5.31 3.09 12.14
N SER A 40 5.44 1.85 11.69
CA SER A 40 6.73 1.23 11.36
C SER A 40 7.42 1.85 10.12
N GLY A 41 6.71 2.66 9.34
CA GLY A 41 7.19 3.25 8.09
C GLY A 41 7.25 2.27 6.92
N ARG A 42 6.91 0.99 7.12
CA ARG A 42 6.99 -0.06 6.09
C ARG A 42 5.65 -0.18 5.35
N PRO A 43 5.58 0.16 4.04
CA PRO A 43 4.30 0.21 3.36
C PRO A 43 3.62 -1.15 3.21
N VAL A 44 2.29 -1.12 3.21
CA VAL A 44 1.41 -2.26 2.93
C VAL A 44 0.52 -1.88 1.75
N LEU A 45 0.58 -2.67 0.68
CA LEU A 45 -0.31 -2.52 -0.48
C LEU A 45 -1.55 -3.40 -0.27
N PHE A 46 -2.73 -2.80 -0.19
CA PHE A 46 -3.99 -3.50 0.03
C PHE A 46 -4.47 -4.27 -1.20
N LEU A 47 -4.91 -5.50 -0.94
CA LEU A 47 -5.32 -6.52 -1.91
C LEU A 47 -6.81 -6.86 -1.75
N ALA A 48 -7.24 -8.01 -2.27
CA ALA A 48 -8.65 -8.40 -2.36
C ALA A 48 -9.39 -8.46 -1.01
N ASP A 49 -8.70 -8.83 0.08
CA ASP A 49 -9.31 -9.03 1.39
C ASP A 49 -9.01 -7.86 2.34
N ALA A 50 -8.65 -6.69 1.80
CA ALA A 50 -8.38 -5.50 2.59
C ALA A 50 -9.62 -5.03 3.36
N PRO A 51 -9.45 -4.48 4.58
CA PRO A 51 -10.56 -3.90 5.33
C PRO A 51 -11.14 -2.69 4.58
N VAL A 52 -12.44 -2.45 4.75
CA VAL A 52 -13.15 -1.32 4.13
C VAL A 52 -12.79 0.04 4.73
N THR A 53 -12.13 0.05 5.89
CA THR A 53 -11.63 1.27 6.54
C THR A 53 -10.21 1.08 7.04
N GLY A 54 -9.48 2.18 7.19
CA GLY A 54 -8.11 2.19 7.68
C GLY A 54 -7.76 3.50 8.39
N GLY A 55 -6.91 3.43 9.40
CA GLY A 55 -6.51 4.59 10.23
C GLY A 55 -5.06 5.04 10.01
N TYR A 56 -4.38 4.50 9.01
CA TYR A 56 -3.00 4.89 8.68
C TYR A 56 -2.93 5.64 7.35
N PRO A 57 -1.98 6.57 7.19
CA PRO A 57 -1.87 7.39 5.98
C PRO A 57 -1.71 6.54 4.72
N VAL A 58 -2.45 6.88 3.67
CA VAL A 58 -2.27 6.33 2.33
C VAL A 58 -1.43 7.30 1.51
N ILE A 59 -0.28 6.84 1.00
CA ILE A 59 0.66 7.67 0.21
C ILE A 59 0.39 7.63 -1.29
N GLY A 60 -0.55 6.80 -1.73
CA GLY A 60 -0.99 6.68 -3.11
C GLY A 60 -1.81 5.41 -3.33
N TYR A 61 -2.37 5.29 -4.53
CA TYR A 61 -3.11 4.13 -4.98
C TYR A 61 -2.46 3.55 -6.23
N VAL A 62 -2.29 2.23 -6.24
CA VAL A 62 -1.97 1.48 -7.46
C VAL A 62 -3.24 1.40 -8.30
N THR A 63 -3.13 1.65 -9.60
CA THR A 63 -4.26 1.52 -10.53
C THR A 63 -4.80 0.10 -10.53
N ASP A 64 -6.11 -0.07 -10.66
CA ASP A 64 -6.74 -1.40 -10.60
C ASP A 64 -6.08 -2.41 -11.57
N ALA A 65 -5.75 -1.97 -12.79
CA ALA A 65 -5.07 -2.78 -13.81
C ALA A 65 -3.68 -3.32 -13.39
N ASP A 66 -3.01 -2.68 -12.43
CA ASP A 66 -1.69 -3.07 -11.94
C ASP A 66 -1.76 -3.80 -10.58
N VAL A 67 -2.87 -3.69 -9.83
CA VAL A 67 -2.99 -4.39 -8.52
C VAL A 67 -2.97 -5.90 -8.71
N ASP A 68 -3.59 -6.41 -9.77
CA ASP A 68 -3.55 -7.84 -10.10
C ASP A 68 -2.12 -8.33 -10.34
N ARG A 69 -1.29 -7.52 -11.01
CA ARG A 69 0.13 -7.83 -11.24
C ARG A 69 0.91 -7.84 -9.92
N CYS A 70 0.65 -6.88 -9.04
CA CYS A 70 1.25 -6.86 -7.71
C CYS A 70 0.89 -8.13 -6.92
N ALA A 71 -0.36 -8.61 -7.00
CA ALA A 71 -0.81 -9.80 -6.29
C ALA A 71 -0.10 -11.11 -6.73
N GLN A 72 0.56 -11.11 -7.89
CA GLN A 72 1.35 -12.26 -8.37
C GLN A 72 2.81 -12.26 -7.85
N LEU A 73 3.23 -11.22 -7.14
CA LEU A 73 4.59 -11.14 -6.61
C LEU A 73 4.83 -12.18 -5.51
N ARG A 74 5.98 -12.85 -5.59
CA ARG A 74 6.46 -13.81 -4.60
C ARG A 74 7.39 -13.15 -3.60
N PRO A 75 7.50 -13.68 -2.37
CA PRO A 75 8.54 -13.25 -1.42
C PRO A 75 9.92 -13.23 -2.07
N GLY A 76 10.72 -12.20 -1.77
CA GLY A 76 12.03 -11.97 -2.39
C GLY A 76 12.02 -11.21 -3.73
N GLN A 77 10.86 -11.07 -4.41
CA GLN A 77 10.79 -10.22 -5.61
C GLN A 77 10.79 -8.72 -5.25
N HIS A 78 11.34 -7.93 -6.17
CA HIS A 78 11.40 -6.48 -6.08
C HIS A 78 10.24 -5.83 -6.83
N LEU A 79 9.74 -4.72 -6.27
CA LEU A 79 8.70 -3.88 -6.87
C LEU A 79 9.22 -2.44 -6.89
N ARG A 80 8.96 -1.73 -7.99
CA ARG A 80 9.23 -0.30 -8.11
C ARG A 80 7.94 0.40 -8.55
N PHE A 81 7.49 1.37 -7.76
CA PHE A 81 6.38 2.22 -8.12
C PHE A 81 6.84 3.33 -9.06
N ARG A 82 5.95 3.71 -9.98
CA ARG A 82 6.11 4.88 -10.84
C ARG A 82 4.84 5.73 -10.72
N PRO A 83 4.96 7.03 -10.43
CA PRO A 83 3.81 7.92 -10.51
C PRO A 83 3.20 7.85 -11.92
N VAL A 84 1.89 7.69 -11.99
CA VAL A 84 1.15 7.87 -13.24
C VAL A 84 0.83 9.35 -13.38
N ALA A 85 0.90 9.88 -14.61
CA ALA A 85 0.42 11.22 -14.87
C ALA A 85 -1.06 11.27 -14.49
N HIS A 86 -1.43 12.26 -13.68
CA HIS A 86 -2.84 12.52 -13.42
C HIS A 86 -3.44 13.05 -14.71
N SER A 87 -4.18 12.21 -15.43
CA SER A 87 -5.15 12.72 -16.40
C SER A 87 -6.24 13.40 -15.58
N ALA A 88 -6.16 14.73 -15.49
CA ALA A 88 -7.25 15.53 -14.95
C ALA A 88 -8.53 15.18 -15.74
N PRO A 89 -9.69 15.08 -15.07
CA PRO A 89 -10.97 14.92 -15.75
C PRO A 89 -11.26 16.10 -16.69
#